data_AF-A0A5B7AH83-F1
#
_entry.id   AF-A0A5B7AH83-F1
#
_cell.length_a   1.000
_cell.length_b   1.000
_cell.length_c   1.000
_cell.angle_alpha   90.00
_cell.angle_beta   90.00
_cell.angle_gamma   90.00
#
_symmetry.space_group_name_H-M   'P 1'
#
loop_
_entity.id
_entity.type
_entity.pdbx_description
1 polymer ?
#
loop_
_entity_poly.entity_id
_entity_poly.type
_entity_poly.pdbx_seq_one_letter_code
_entity_poly.pdbx_strand_id
1 'polypeptide(L)'
;NGYARSDQEAGSELSNELRRKKRMKYLAYGVAFVVFQTTIIMIFALTVMKVKTPKFRVQSATFEPFEVPTNGNGTSLNIKMNAQLRVKNSNFGQYKYDN
;
A
#
# COMPACT_ATOMS: atom_id res chain seq x y z
N ASN A 1 24.10 -55.36 36.36
CA ASN A 1 23.69 -54.85 35.04
C ASN A 1 22.89 -53.53 35.07
N GLY A 2 22.91 -52.76 36.18
CA GLY A 2 22.09 -51.53 36.33
C GLY A 2 22.69 -50.26 35.71
N TYR A 3 24.02 -50.18 35.61
CA TYR A 3 24.73 -48.99 35.14
C TYR A 3 24.39 -48.62 33.69
N ALA A 4 24.36 -49.60 32.77
CA ALA A 4 24.05 -49.35 31.36
C ALA A 4 22.62 -48.79 31.12
N ARG A 5 21.67 -49.09 32.01
CA ARG A 5 20.28 -48.66 31.88
C ARG A 5 20.08 -47.23 32.42
N SER A 6 20.78 -46.88 33.50
CA SER A 6 20.79 -45.53 34.07
C SER A 6 21.43 -44.51 33.10
N ASP A 7 22.53 -44.88 32.45
CA ASP A 7 23.21 -43.98 31.49
C ASP A 7 22.36 -43.73 30.24
N GLN A 8 21.59 -44.73 29.82
CA GLN A 8 20.70 -44.63 28.67
C GLN A 8 19.47 -43.76 28.95
N GLU A 9 18.89 -43.83 30.15
CA GLU A 9 17.81 -42.93 30.60
C GLU A 9 18.30 -41.49 30.74
N ALA A 10 19.45 -41.27 31.39
CA ALA A 10 20.04 -39.94 31.55
C ALA A 10 20.37 -39.28 30.20
N GLY A 11 20.92 -40.05 29.25
CA GLY A 11 21.17 -39.57 27.88
C GLY A 11 19.88 -39.19 27.13
N SER A 12 18.80 -39.95 27.36
CA SER A 12 17.50 -39.71 26.72
C SER A 12 16.84 -38.43 27.24
N GLU A 13 16.88 -38.16 28.55
CA GLU A 13 16.33 -36.95 29.15
C GLU A 13 17.09 -35.69 28.71
N LEU A 14 18.43 -35.76 28.71
CA LEU A 14 19.28 -34.67 28.25
C LEU A 14 19.03 -34.34 26.77
N SER A 15 18.82 -35.37 25.94
CA SER A 15 18.48 -35.19 24.52
C SER A 15 17.11 -34.54 24.31
N ASN A 16 16.13 -34.88 25.15
CA ASN A 16 14.77 -34.33 25.08
C ASN A 16 14.75 -32.85 25.54
N GLU A 17 15.51 -32.51 26.58
CA GLU A 17 15.72 -31.11 26.97
C GLU A 17 16.36 -30.28 25.86
N LEU A 18 17.43 -30.81 25.24
CA LEU A 18 18.12 -30.15 24.12
C LEU A 18 17.17 -29.89 22.95
N ARG A 19 16.33 -30.87 22.60
CA ARG A 19 15.30 -30.73 21.56
C ARG A 19 14.25 -29.68 21.92
N ARG A 20 13.79 -29.65 23.17
CA ARG A 20 12.82 -28.66 23.66
C ARG A 20 13.40 -27.24 23.64
N LYS A 21 14.64 -27.06 24.11
CA LYS A 21 15.38 -25.77 24.04
C LYS A 21 15.54 -25.30 22.59
N LYS A 22 15.84 -26.22 21.66
CA LYS A 22 15.95 -25.89 20.23
C LYS A 22 14.62 -25.41 19.64
N ARG A 23 13.51 -26.10 19.94
CA ARG A 23 12.16 -25.69 19.52
C ARG A 23 11.77 -24.33 20.07
N MET A 24 12.07 -24.07 21.34
CA MET A 24 11.76 -22.77 21.97
C MET A 24 12.51 -21.61 21.32
N LYS A 25 13.78 -21.81 20.92
CA LYS A 25 14.53 -20.83 20.13
C LYS A 25 13.87 -20.56 18.79
N TYR A 26 13.48 -21.59 18.04
CA TYR A 26 12.79 -21.40 16.75
C TYR A 26 11.44 -20.70 16.90
N LEU A 27 10.68 -21.01 17.95
CA LEU A 27 9.44 -20.29 18.25
C LEU A 27 9.71 -18.81 18.54
N ALA A 28 10.73 -18.50 19.33
CA ALA A 28 11.14 -17.12 19.60
C ALA A 28 11.56 -16.38 18.30
N TYR A 29 12.32 -17.03 17.42
CA TYR A 29 12.66 -16.48 16.11
C TYR A 29 11.44 -16.28 15.21
N GLY A 30 10.49 -17.22 15.23
CA GLY A 30 9.23 -17.10 14.49
C GLY A 30 8.43 -15.89 14.95
N VAL A 31 8.27 -15.70 16.27
CA VAL A 31 7.59 -14.53 16.83
C VAL A 31 8.32 -13.24 16.44
N ALA A 32 9.65 -13.19 16.56
CA ALA A 32 10.44 -12.02 16.16
C ALA A 32 10.29 -11.71 14.66
N PHE A 33 10.27 -12.74 13.81
CA PHE A 33 10.06 -12.58 12.38
C PHE A 33 8.67 -12.03 12.05
N VAL A 34 7.62 -12.51 12.73
CA VAL A 34 6.26 -11.98 12.55
C VAL A 34 6.21 -10.51 12.95
N VAL A 35 6.77 -10.13 14.10
CA VAL A 35 6.82 -8.71 14.53
C VAL A 35 7.57 -7.86 13.51
N PHE A 36 8.72 -8.33 13.01
CA PHE A 36 9.48 -7.63 11.98
C PHE A 36 8.69 -7.46 10.69
N GLN A 37 8.05 -8.53 10.19
CA GLN A 37 7.23 -8.49 8.98
C GLN A 37 6.04 -7.54 9.14
N THR A 38 5.33 -7.58 10.27
CA THR A 38 4.22 -6.65 10.52
C THR A 38 4.66 -5.19 10.49
N THR A 39 5.86 -4.89 11.03
CA THR A 39 6.42 -3.54 11.00
C THR A 39 6.70 -3.09 9.57
N ILE A 40 7.33 -3.95 8.75
CA ILE A 40 7.59 -3.66 7.33
C ILE A 40 6.28 -3.44 6.56
N ILE A 41 5.32 -4.36 6.71
CA ILE A 41 4.02 -4.27 6.04
C ILE A 41 3.29 -2.99 6.45
N MET A 42 3.33 -2.63 7.73
CA MET A 42 2.76 -1.38 8.24
C MET A 42 3.41 -0.16 7.60
N ILE A 43 4.74 -0.11 7.51
CA ILE A 43 5.45 0.99 6.84
C ILE A 43 5.06 1.07 5.37
N PHE A 44 5.03 -0.05 4.64
CA PHE A 44 4.61 -0.08 3.24
C PHE A 44 3.16 0.37 3.05
N ALA A 45 2.25 -0.07 3.91
CA ALA A 45 0.86 0.39 3.91
C ALA A 45 0.77 1.91 4.10
N LEU A 46 1.53 2.44 5.05
CA LEU A 46 1.54 3.86 5.38
C LEU A 46 2.32 4.73 4.41
N THR A 47 3.15 4.17 3.51
CA THR A 47 3.98 4.95 2.59
C THR A 47 3.60 4.73 1.12
N VAL A 48 3.43 3.47 0.71
CA VAL A 48 3.10 3.07 -0.66
C VAL A 48 1.58 3.06 -0.88
N MET A 49 0.81 2.51 0.07
CA MET A 49 -0.65 2.46 -0.06
C MET A 49 -1.36 3.74 0.38
N LYS A 50 -0.63 4.75 0.89
CA LYS A 50 -1.21 6.07 1.17
C LYS A 50 -1.77 6.67 -0.10
N VAL A 51 -3.09 6.84 -0.13
CA VAL A 51 -3.80 7.52 -1.19
C VAL A 51 -3.36 8.99 -1.21
N LYS A 52 -2.64 9.36 -2.26
CA LYS A 52 -2.28 10.71 -2.65
C LYS A 52 -3.36 11.30 -3.54
N THR A 53 -3.64 12.59 -3.41
CA THR A 53 -4.56 13.28 -4.32
C THR A 53 -4.00 13.22 -5.75
N PRO A 54 -4.79 12.76 -6.74
CA PRO A 54 -4.35 12.74 -8.13
C PRO A 54 -4.00 14.15 -8.60
N LYS A 55 -2.94 14.26 -9.40
CA LYS A 55 -2.47 15.56 -9.91
C LYS A 55 -3.20 15.90 -11.19
N PHE A 56 -3.84 17.07 -11.20
CA PHE A 56 -4.50 17.62 -12.38
C PHE A 56 -3.58 18.64 -13.06
N ARG A 57 -3.52 18.57 -14.38
CA ARG A 57 -2.80 19.55 -15.20
C ARG A 57 -3.66 19.93 -16.40
N VAL A 58 -3.81 21.22 -16.65
CA VAL A 58 -4.43 21.73 -17.88
C VAL A 58 -3.42 21.55 -19.01
N GLN A 59 -3.82 20.87 -20.07
CA GLN A 59 -2.97 20.59 -21.22
C GLN A 59 -3.19 21.63 -22.32
N SER A 60 -4.45 21.97 -22.58
CA SER A 60 -4.86 23.01 -23.50
C SER A 60 -6.26 23.50 -23.18
N ALA A 61 -6.57 24.70 -23.60
CA ALA A 61 -7.93 25.23 -23.61
C ALA A 61 -8.11 25.93 -24.95
N THR A 62 -9.15 25.52 -25.68
CA THR A 62 -9.47 26.08 -27.00
C THR A 62 -10.90 26.57 -26.97
N PHE A 63 -11.10 27.77 -27.49
CA PHE A 63 -12.43 28.32 -27.68
C PHE A 63 -12.92 27.95 -29.07
N GLU A 64 -14.18 27.52 -29.15
CA GLU A 64 -14.84 27.42 -30.44
C GLU A 64 -15.11 28.83 -30.98
N PRO A 65 -15.16 29.01 -32.31
CA PRO A 65 -15.56 30.27 -32.90
C PRO A 65 -16.90 30.72 -32.33
N PHE A 66 -16.94 31.95 -31.81
CA PHE A 66 -18.16 32.55 -31.28
C PHE A 66 -18.39 33.90 -31.95
N GLU A 67 -19.66 34.22 -32.17
CA GLU A 67 -20.06 35.49 -32.76
C GLU A 67 -20.54 36.43 -31.66
N VAL A 68 -20.08 37.69 -31.72
CA VAL A 68 -20.56 38.74 -30.85
C VAL A 68 -21.66 39.50 -31.59
N PRO A 69 -22.91 39.53 -31.07
CA PRO A 69 -23.99 40.26 -31.72
C PRO A 69 -23.66 41.76 -31.76
N THR A 70 -23.37 42.30 -32.95
CA THR A 70 -23.03 43.71 -33.17
C THR A 70 -24.24 44.61 -33.35
N ASN A 71 -25.43 44.04 -33.52
CA ASN A 71 -26.63 44.75 -33.98
C ASN A 71 -27.70 44.87 -32.87
N GLY A 72 -27.39 45.48 -31.73
CA GLY A 72 -28.33 46.07 -30.73
C GLY A 72 -29.47 45.23 -30.12
N ASN A 73 -29.79 44.06 -30.68
CA ASN A 73 -31.02 43.29 -30.44
C ASN A 73 -30.72 41.92 -29.80
N GLY A 74 -29.46 41.59 -29.55
CA GLY A 74 -29.04 40.34 -28.92
C GLY A 74 -28.27 40.60 -27.62
N THR A 75 -28.89 40.28 -26.48
CA THR A 75 -28.31 40.42 -25.14
C THR A 75 -27.59 39.16 -24.64
N SER A 76 -27.56 38.08 -25.43
CA SER A 76 -26.98 36.80 -25.05
C SER A 76 -25.70 36.48 -25.81
N LEU A 77 -24.63 36.18 -25.07
CA LEU A 77 -23.34 35.71 -25.59
C LEU A 77 -23.18 34.22 -25.27
N ASN A 78 -22.94 33.40 -26.30
CA ASN A 78 -22.72 31.96 -26.13
C ASN A 78 -21.29 31.61 -26.59
N ILE A 79 -20.46 31.20 -25.63
CA ILE A 79 -19.07 30.82 -25.87
C ILE A 79 -18.90 29.38 -25.39
N LYS A 80 -18.33 28.54 -26.25
CA LYS A 80 -17.93 27.17 -25.90
C LYS A 80 -16.43 27.09 -25.76
N MET A 81 -15.98 26.59 -24.61
CA MET A 81 -14.57 26.34 -24.33
C MET A 81 -14.36 24.84 -24.14
N ASN A 82 -13.44 24.27 -24.93
CA ASN A 82 -12.98 22.91 -24.81
C ASN A 82 -11.66 22.91 -24.03
N ALA A 83 -11.67 22.40 -22.80
CA ALA A 83 -10.47 22.26 -21.98
C ALA A 83 -10.01 20.79 -21.93
N GLN A 84 -8.73 20.55 -22.23
CA GLN A 84 -8.11 19.24 -22.07
C GLN A 84 -7.38 19.18 -20.74
N LEU A 85 -7.79 18.24 -19.89
CA LEU A 85 -7.17 17.99 -18.59
C LEU A 85 -6.41 16.66 -18.63
N ARG A 86 -5.21 16.66 -18.06
CA ARG A 86 -4.43 15.44 -17.81
C ARG A 86 -4.51 15.12 -16.32
N VAL A 87 -4.89 13.88 -16.03
CA VAL A 87 -4.96 13.36 -14.67
C VAL A 87 -3.83 12.37 -14.47
N LYS A 88 -2.95 12.63 -13.51
CA LYS A 88 -1.92 11.68 -13.08
C LYS A 88 -2.30 11.09 -11.73
N ASN A 89 -2.75 9.84 -11.73
CA ASN A 89 -3.00 9.07 -10.52
C ASN A 89 -1.70 8.33 -10.13
N SER A 90 -1.05 8.79 -9.05
CA SER A 90 0.15 8.14 -8.51
C SER A 90 -0.15 7.10 -7.42
N ASN A 91 -1.42 6.76 -7.22
CA ASN A 91 -1.83 5.81 -6.20
C ASN A 91 -1.68 4.37 -6.67
N PHE A 92 -1.44 3.49 -5.71
CA PHE A 92 -1.54 2.05 -5.94
C PHE A 92 -3.01 1.65 -5.93
N GLY A 93 -3.70 1.90 -7.05
CA GLY A 93 -5.11 1.58 -7.23
C GLY A 93 -5.92 2.69 -7.92
N GLN A 94 -7.18 2.37 -8.22
CA GLN A 94 -8.13 3.33 -8.80
C GLN A 94 -8.51 4.40 -7.75
N TYR A 95 -8.51 5.66 -8.15
CA TYR A 95 -8.98 6.77 -7.31
C TYR A 95 -10.42 7.10 -7.68
N LYS A 96 -11.34 7.04 -6.71
CA LYS A 96 -12.74 7.45 -6.90
C LYS A 96 -12.86 8.95 -6.62
N TYR A 97 -13.52 9.66 -7.51
CA TYR A 97 -13.89 11.06 -7.32
C TYR A 97 -15.28 11.11 -6.69
N ASP A 98 -15.47 11.98 -5.70
CA ASP A 98 -16.82 12.34 -5.24
C ASP A 98 -17.46 13.30 -6.25
N ASN A 99 -18.80 13.24 -6.35
CA ASN A 99 -19.61 14.03 -7.27
C ASN A 99 -20.07 15.35 -6.65
#